data_AF-A0A1B1KJ93-F1
#
_entry.id   AF-A0A1B1KJ93-F1
#
_cell.length_a   1.000
_cell.length_b   1.000
_cell.length_c   1.000
_cell.angle_alpha   90.00
_cell.angle_beta   90.00
_cell.angle_gamma   90.00
#
_symmetry.space_group_name_H-M   'P 1'
#
loop_
_entity.id
_entity.type
_entity.pdbx_description
1 polymer ?
#
loop_
_entity_poly.entity_id
_entity_poly.type
_entity_poly.pdbx_seq_one_letter_code
_entity_poly.pdbx_strand_id
1 'polypeptide(L)'
;MLSATGGTAQAGVAGPRGRRIGFLVLTALVVAVLAALVIVVVSFLSRLSPNDPVSLDSVAPTARPSSSPATAAQAECPAEQGHQASAEGVIAAFEHAYYVQRSGAAVRALVAPGVPFNSAEAVQRGIDSVPAGTTYCLTVTGVAPDTYSIGLTEYAPGGEEKQYLQKVTTAVVDGRVFIASVESVGK
;
A
#
# COMPACT_ATOMS: atom_id res chain seq x y z
N MET A 1 -73.30 46.26 8.72
CA MET A 1 -72.91 45.49 9.91
C MET A 1 -72.39 44.13 9.47
N LEU A 2 -71.48 43.53 10.25
CA LEU A 2 -70.87 42.19 10.10
C LEU A 2 -69.84 41.98 8.97
N SER A 3 -68.96 41.00 9.20
CA SER A 3 -67.61 40.87 8.62
C SER A 3 -67.29 39.43 8.18
N ALA A 4 -66.24 39.29 7.35
CA ALA A 4 -65.48 38.04 7.04
C ALA A 4 -66.26 36.96 6.24
N THR A 5 -65.65 36.06 5.46
CA THR A 5 -64.32 35.37 5.54
C THR A 5 -63.83 34.82 4.18
N GLY A 6 -62.50 34.74 3.98
CA GLY A 6 -61.77 33.72 3.19
C GLY A 6 -61.93 33.66 1.65
N GLY A 7 -60.96 33.17 0.86
CA GLY A 7 -59.59 32.71 1.15
C GLY A 7 -58.95 31.97 -0.04
N THR A 8 -57.61 32.02 -0.15
CA THR A 8 -56.70 31.17 -1.00
C THR A 8 -56.96 31.13 -2.52
N ALA A 9 -56.14 31.75 -3.37
CA ALA A 9 -54.76 31.37 -3.80
C ALA A 9 -54.73 30.42 -5.02
N GLN A 10 -54.24 30.92 -6.16
CA GLN A 10 -54.02 30.17 -7.40
C GLN A 10 -52.63 29.50 -7.41
N ALA A 11 -52.55 28.27 -7.92
CA ALA A 11 -51.28 27.59 -8.17
C ALA A 11 -50.67 28.04 -9.52
N GLY A 12 -49.40 28.45 -9.49
CA GLY A 12 -48.68 28.95 -10.68
C GLY A 12 -47.97 27.85 -11.48
N VAL A 13 -47.83 28.09 -12.78
CA VAL A 13 -47.05 27.26 -13.72
C VAL A 13 -45.66 27.86 -13.92
N ALA A 14 -44.60 27.05 -13.79
CA ALA A 14 -43.25 27.40 -14.27
C ALA A 14 -42.34 26.16 -14.46
N GLY A 15 -41.63 26.10 -15.58
CA GLY A 15 -40.28 25.50 -15.64
C GLY A 15 -39.23 26.62 -15.72
N PRO A 16 -37.95 26.38 -16.10
CA PRO A 16 -37.27 25.11 -16.36
C PRO A 16 -35.87 25.03 -15.66
N ARG A 17 -34.98 24.13 -16.13
CA ARG A 17 -33.51 24.06 -15.89
C ARG A 17 -33.04 23.42 -14.57
N GLY A 18 -32.46 22.21 -14.66
CA GLY A 18 -31.83 21.54 -13.50
C GLY A 18 -31.00 20.30 -13.84
N ARG A 19 -29.89 20.44 -14.60
CA ARG A 19 -29.03 19.30 -14.98
C ARG A 19 -27.51 19.58 -14.94
N ARG A 20 -27.08 20.52 -14.09
CA ARG A 20 -25.64 20.82 -13.85
C ARG A 20 -25.23 20.94 -12.36
N ILE A 21 -26.14 20.70 -11.41
CA ILE A 21 -25.87 20.90 -9.97
C ILE A 21 -25.46 19.59 -9.26
N GLY A 22 -25.91 18.43 -9.75
CA GLY A 22 -25.66 17.13 -9.09
C GLY A 22 -24.19 16.72 -8.93
N PHE A 23 -23.29 17.20 -9.79
CA PHE A 23 -21.87 16.84 -9.75
C PHE A 23 -21.03 17.65 -8.73
N LEU A 24 -21.52 18.79 -8.22
CA LEU A 24 -20.79 19.62 -7.26
C LEU A 24 -21.13 19.32 -5.80
N VAL A 25 -22.25 18.65 -5.54
CA VAL A 25 -22.68 18.30 -4.16
C VAL A 25 -21.97 17.04 -3.66
N LEU A 26 -21.68 16.08 -4.55
CA LEU A 26 -21.04 14.81 -4.15
C LEU A 26 -19.57 14.99 -3.72
N THR A 27 -18.83 15.87 -4.39
CA THR A 27 -17.41 16.14 -4.08
C THR A 27 -17.23 16.90 -2.76
N ALA A 28 -18.11 17.86 -2.46
CA ALA A 28 -18.09 18.60 -1.20
C ALA A 28 -18.31 17.70 0.03
N LEU A 29 -19.17 16.67 -0.10
CA LEU A 29 -19.53 15.77 1.00
C LEU A 29 -18.37 14.84 1.39
N VAL A 30 -17.58 14.36 0.41
CA VAL A 30 -16.38 13.54 0.67
C VAL A 30 -15.28 14.34 1.40
N VAL A 31 -15.05 15.59 1.00
CA VAL A 31 -14.03 16.46 1.65
C VAL A 31 -14.42 16.82 3.08
N ALA A 32 -15.71 17.09 3.35
CA ALA A 32 -16.20 17.42 4.68
C ALA A 32 -16.03 16.27 5.69
N VAL A 33 -16.28 15.02 5.26
CA VAL A 33 -16.10 13.83 6.12
C VAL A 33 -14.63 13.60 6.48
N LEU A 34 -13.71 13.78 5.52
CA LEU A 34 -12.26 13.65 5.77
C LEU A 34 -11.74 14.72 6.74
N ALA A 35 -12.19 15.98 6.60
CA ALA A 35 -11.77 17.07 7.48
C ALA A 35 -12.23 16.87 8.94
N ALA A 36 -13.46 16.37 9.16
CA ALA A 36 -13.99 16.11 10.50
C ALA A 36 -13.21 15.00 11.24
N LEU A 37 -12.76 13.97 10.51
CA LEU A 37 -12.09 12.80 11.09
C LEU A 37 -10.69 13.14 11.63
N VAL A 38 -9.96 14.04 10.95
CA VAL A 38 -8.63 14.52 11.40
C VAL A 38 -8.71 15.29 12.72
N ILE A 39 -9.74 16.13 12.91
CA ILE A 39 -9.90 16.97 14.12
C ILE A 39 -10.10 16.11 15.37
N VAL A 40 -10.83 15.00 15.27
CA VAL A 40 -11.09 14.09 16.40
C VAL A 40 -9.81 13.38 16.86
N VAL A 41 -8.97 12.92 15.94
CA VAL A 41 -7.71 12.23 16.28
C VAL A 41 -6.71 13.15 16.99
N VAL A 42 -6.51 14.38 16.46
CA VAL A 42 -5.62 15.36 17.09
C VAL A 42 -6.10 15.74 18.50
N SER A 43 -7.41 15.91 18.67
CA SER A 43 -8.01 16.27 19.97
C SER A 43 -7.86 15.17 21.04
N PHE A 44 -7.79 13.90 20.64
CA PHE A 44 -7.61 12.78 21.55
C PHE A 44 -6.14 12.60 21.97
N LEU A 45 -5.20 12.80 21.04
CA LEU A 45 -3.76 12.74 21.31
C LEU A 45 -3.27 13.87 22.23
N SER A 46 -3.91 15.04 22.21
CA SER A 46 -3.58 16.15 23.12
C SER A 46 -4.08 16.00 24.57
N ARG A 47 -4.77 14.90 24.91
CA ARG A 47 -5.36 14.67 26.26
C ARG A 47 -4.54 13.73 27.15
N LEU A 48 -3.48 13.13 26.65
CA LEU A 48 -2.64 12.17 27.38
C LEU A 48 -1.27 12.78 27.69
N SER A 49 -1.25 13.71 28.65
CA SER A 49 -0.01 14.24 29.22
C SER A 49 -0.08 14.17 30.75
N PRO A 50 0.75 13.33 31.37
CA PRO A 50 1.16 13.47 32.76
C PRO A 50 2.68 13.69 32.85
N ASN A 51 3.09 14.89 33.30
CA ASN A 51 4.35 15.10 34.01
C ASN A 51 4.11 14.78 35.52
N ASP A 52 5.04 14.63 36.48
CA ASP A 52 6.49 14.89 36.62
C ASP A 52 7.15 13.75 37.50
N PRO A 53 8.16 13.93 38.41
CA PRO A 53 9.58 13.64 38.10
C PRO A 53 10.37 12.85 39.21
N VAL A 54 11.52 12.21 38.88
CA VAL A 54 12.63 11.97 39.87
C VAL A 54 14.03 12.02 39.22
N SER A 55 14.94 12.67 39.95
CA SER A 55 16.35 13.08 39.76
C SER A 55 17.40 12.21 39.04
N LEU A 56 18.17 12.93 38.18
CA LEU A 56 19.65 13.07 38.16
C LEU A 56 20.55 11.86 38.51
N ASP A 57 21.07 11.20 37.48
CA ASP A 57 22.42 11.45 36.94
C ASP A 57 22.47 10.96 35.46
N SER A 58 23.53 10.97 34.63
CA SER A 58 24.96 11.30 34.79
C SER A 58 25.63 11.76 33.46
N VAL A 59 26.94 12.01 33.53
CA VAL A 59 27.98 12.13 32.47
C VAL A 59 27.56 12.00 30.99
N ALA A 60 27.81 13.08 30.22
CA ALA A 60 27.93 13.06 28.76
C ALA A 60 29.29 12.51 28.29
N PRO A 61 29.40 11.98 27.06
CA PRO A 61 29.87 12.88 26.00
C PRO A 61 29.16 12.74 24.64
N THR A 62 29.23 13.84 23.89
CA THR A 62 28.85 14.06 22.48
C THR A 62 28.79 12.82 21.59
N ALA A 63 27.58 12.28 21.39
CA ALA A 63 27.25 11.50 20.20
C ALA A 63 26.91 12.46 19.05
N ARG A 64 27.92 12.79 18.23
CA ARG A 64 27.70 13.47 16.94
C ARG A 64 26.81 12.56 16.07
N PRO A 65 25.73 13.05 15.43
CA PRO A 65 24.96 12.21 14.52
C PRO A 65 25.87 11.78 13.37
N SER A 66 26.27 10.52 13.36
CA SER A 66 27.02 9.92 12.26
C SER A 66 26.09 9.79 11.07
N SER A 67 26.11 10.80 10.20
CA SER A 67 25.56 10.76 8.85
C SER A 67 26.40 9.81 7.98
N SER A 68 26.40 8.52 8.30
CA SER A 68 26.76 7.48 7.33
C SER A 68 25.66 7.43 6.28
N PRO A 69 25.99 7.48 4.98
CA PRO A 69 24.99 7.45 3.94
C PRO A 69 24.31 6.08 3.90
N ALA A 70 23.00 6.08 3.64
CA ALA A 70 22.19 4.86 3.44
C ALA A 70 22.73 3.93 2.32
N THR A 71 23.66 4.43 1.50
CA THR A 71 24.44 3.71 0.48
C THR A 71 25.10 2.42 0.97
N ALA A 72 25.46 2.29 2.25
CA ALA A 72 26.10 1.06 2.74
C ALA A 72 25.13 -0.14 2.80
N ALA A 73 23.92 0.06 3.33
CA ALA A 73 22.92 -1.01 3.48
C ALA A 73 22.35 -1.49 2.13
N GLN A 74 22.39 -0.65 1.10
CA GLN A 74 21.88 -0.95 -0.25
C GLN A 74 22.66 -2.05 -1.00
N ALA A 75 23.84 -2.46 -0.51
CA ALA A 75 24.77 -3.34 -1.20
C ALA A 75 24.81 -4.79 -0.65
N GLU A 76 24.08 -5.10 0.43
CA GLU A 76 24.29 -6.33 1.21
C GLU A 76 23.33 -7.50 0.84
N CYS A 77 22.33 -7.25 -0.01
CA CYS A 77 21.42 -8.29 -0.53
C CYS A 77 21.54 -8.39 -2.07
N PRO A 78 22.27 -9.38 -2.63
CA PRO A 78 22.20 -9.65 -4.05
C PRO A 78 20.80 -10.15 -4.45
N ALA A 79 20.24 -9.57 -5.51
CA ALA A 79 18.95 -9.98 -6.05
C ALA A 79 19.10 -11.26 -6.90
N GLU A 80 18.75 -12.41 -6.34
CA GLU A 80 18.78 -13.70 -7.02
C GLU A 80 17.77 -13.76 -8.19
N GLN A 81 18.18 -14.32 -9.34
CA GLN A 81 17.31 -14.46 -10.52
C GLN A 81 16.17 -15.46 -10.31
N GLY A 82 16.36 -16.47 -9.46
CA GLY A 82 15.38 -17.52 -9.19
C GLY A 82 15.13 -18.52 -10.34
N HIS A 83 14.25 -19.48 -10.08
CA HIS A 83 13.91 -20.59 -10.98
C HIS A 83 12.62 -21.33 -10.56
N GLN A 84 11.88 -21.94 -11.49
CA GLN A 84 10.67 -22.72 -11.16
C GLN A 84 10.92 -24.14 -10.61
N ALA A 85 12.13 -24.45 -10.12
CA ALA A 85 12.49 -25.77 -9.58
C ALA A 85 12.23 -25.92 -8.06
N SER A 86 12.02 -24.83 -7.32
CA SER A 86 11.63 -24.83 -5.91
C SER A 86 10.71 -23.64 -5.62
N ALA A 87 10.10 -23.61 -4.43
CA ALA A 87 9.24 -22.51 -4.01
C ALA A 87 10.02 -21.21 -3.79
N GLU A 88 11.14 -21.27 -3.07
CA GLU A 88 12.05 -20.14 -2.85
C GLU A 88 12.57 -19.60 -4.18
N GLY A 89 12.88 -20.51 -5.11
CA GLY A 89 13.30 -20.16 -6.47
C GLY A 89 12.23 -19.44 -7.28
N VAL A 90 10.95 -19.87 -7.23
CA VAL A 90 9.90 -19.18 -8.00
C VAL A 90 9.51 -17.84 -7.36
N ILE A 91 9.62 -17.73 -6.03
CA ILE A 91 9.47 -16.46 -5.31
C ILE A 91 10.58 -15.48 -5.73
N ALA A 92 11.85 -15.91 -5.70
CA ALA A 92 12.96 -15.08 -6.17
C ALA A 92 12.77 -14.65 -7.65
N ALA A 93 12.32 -15.57 -8.51
CA ALA A 93 12.03 -15.26 -9.92
C ALA A 93 10.88 -14.26 -10.09
N PHE A 94 9.86 -14.32 -9.23
CA PHE A 94 8.72 -13.42 -9.23
C PHE A 94 9.16 -11.99 -8.88
N GLU A 95 9.91 -11.81 -7.79
CA GLU A 95 10.45 -10.49 -7.41
C GLU A 95 11.47 -9.97 -8.43
N HIS A 96 12.34 -10.83 -8.96
CA HIS A 96 13.28 -10.45 -10.02
C HIS A 96 12.56 -10.02 -11.31
N ALA A 97 11.46 -10.67 -11.68
CA ALA A 97 10.63 -10.25 -12.80
C ALA A 97 9.97 -8.88 -12.57
N TYR A 98 9.65 -8.55 -11.32
CA TYR A 98 9.03 -7.29 -10.91
C TYR A 98 10.03 -6.12 -10.85
N TYR A 99 11.14 -6.26 -10.13
CA TYR A 99 12.10 -5.16 -9.91
C TYR A 99 13.22 -5.07 -10.95
N VAL A 100 13.74 -6.21 -11.45
CA VAL A 100 14.90 -6.23 -12.35
C VAL A 100 14.46 -6.29 -13.82
N GLN A 101 13.61 -7.25 -14.20
CA GLN A 101 13.08 -7.32 -15.57
C GLN A 101 11.99 -6.28 -15.84
N ARG A 102 11.35 -5.75 -14.79
CA ARG A 102 10.26 -4.76 -14.83
C ARG A 102 9.14 -5.11 -15.82
N SER A 103 8.77 -6.40 -15.86
CA SER A 103 7.84 -6.96 -16.85
C SER A 103 6.66 -7.67 -16.18
N GLY A 104 5.47 -7.06 -16.26
CA GLY A 104 4.23 -7.65 -15.75
C GLY A 104 3.84 -8.95 -16.46
N ALA A 105 4.29 -9.13 -17.71
CA ALA A 105 4.13 -10.39 -18.45
C ALA A 105 5.02 -11.51 -17.88
N ALA A 106 6.27 -11.20 -17.53
CA ALA A 106 7.18 -12.17 -16.90
C ALA A 106 6.69 -12.55 -15.50
N VAL A 107 6.24 -11.58 -14.70
CA VAL A 107 5.59 -11.83 -13.40
C VAL A 107 4.37 -12.74 -13.57
N ARG A 108 3.48 -12.45 -14.53
CA ARG A 108 2.26 -13.25 -14.73
C ARG A 108 2.54 -14.68 -15.24
N ALA A 109 3.66 -14.90 -15.93
CA ALA A 109 4.07 -16.24 -16.39
C ALA A 109 4.52 -17.17 -15.25
N LEU A 110 4.93 -16.61 -14.10
CA LEU A 110 5.33 -17.36 -12.89
C LEU A 110 4.14 -17.67 -11.96
N VAL A 111 2.97 -17.08 -12.22
CA VAL A 111 1.72 -17.32 -11.50
C VAL A 111 0.94 -18.44 -12.18
N ALA A 112 0.37 -19.35 -11.38
CA ALA A 112 -0.35 -20.52 -11.85
C ALA A 112 -1.48 -20.18 -12.86
N PRO A 113 -1.79 -21.08 -13.80
CA PRO A 113 -2.95 -20.91 -14.67
C PRO A 113 -4.25 -21.02 -13.86
N GLY A 114 -5.26 -20.22 -14.22
CA GLY A 114 -6.60 -20.30 -13.63
C GLY A 114 -6.79 -19.71 -12.23
N VAL A 115 -5.73 -19.37 -11.49
CA VAL A 115 -5.87 -18.71 -10.16
C VAL A 115 -6.27 -17.23 -10.31
N PRO A 116 -7.07 -16.68 -9.38
CA PRO A 116 -7.41 -15.25 -9.36
C PRO A 116 -6.17 -14.42 -9.04
N PHE A 117 -5.65 -13.70 -10.03
CA PHE A 117 -4.49 -12.83 -9.91
C PHE A 117 -4.62 -11.63 -10.85
N ASN A 118 -3.87 -10.57 -10.58
CA ASN A 118 -3.81 -9.39 -11.45
C ASN A 118 -3.40 -9.75 -12.90
N SER A 119 -3.95 -9.04 -13.88
CA SER A 119 -3.53 -9.19 -15.28
C SER A 119 -2.11 -8.64 -15.48
N ALA A 120 -1.42 -9.04 -16.56
CA ALA A 120 -0.07 -8.57 -16.86
C ALA A 120 0.01 -7.03 -16.95
N GLU A 121 -1.02 -6.39 -17.51
CA GLU A 121 -1.14 -4.93 -17.62
C GLU A 121 -1.42 -4.26 -16.27
N ALA A 122 -2.16 -4.94 -15.38
CA ALA A 122 -2.39 -4.47 -14.02
C ALA A 122 -1.13 -4.55 -13.16
N VAL A 123 -0.36 -5.64 -13.30
CA VAL A 123 0.97 -5.77 -12.68
C VAL A 123 1.93 -4.73 -13.25
N GLN A 124 1.95 -4.50 -14.57
CA GLN A 124 2.82 -3.50 -15.19
C GLN A 124 2.57 -2.10 -14.63
N ARG A 125 1.30 -1.69 -14.44
CA ARG A 125 0.99 -0.40 -13.78
C ARG A 125 1.53 -0.30 -12.35
N GLY A 126 1.62 -1.42 -11.63
CA GLY A 126 2.29 -1.50 -10.33
C GLY A 126 3.80 -1.27 -10.46
N ILE A 127 4.45 -2.03 -11.34
CA ILE A 127 5.89 -1.90 -11.64
C ILE A 127 6.24 -0.46 -12.04
N ASP A 128 5.46 0.15 -12.94
CA ASP A 128 5.67 1.50 -13.45
C ASP A 128 5.51 2.58 -12.36
N SER A 129 4.82 2.28 -11.26
CA SER A 129 4.72 3.17 -10.09
C SER A 129 5.94 3.09 -9.15
N VAL A 130 6.73 2.01 -9.23
CA VAL A 130 7.99 1.87 -8.48
C VAL A 130 9.11 2.56 -9.25
N PRO A 131 9.89 3.47 -8.61
CA PRO A 131 11.00 4.17 -9.25
C PRO A 131 11.95 3.25 -10.02
N ALA A 132 12.41 3.68 -11.19
CA ALA A 132 13.41 2.96 -11.95
C ALA A 132 14.74 2.97 -11.19
N GLY A 133 15.36 1.79 -11.03
CA GLY A 133 16.57 1.62 -10.22
C GLY A 133 16.33 1.34 -8.73
N THR A 134 15.08 1.16 -8.29
CA THR A 134 14.81 0.57 -6.96
C THR A 134 15.43 -0.83 -6.89
N THR A 135 16.27 -1.06 -5.87
CA THR A 135 16.79 -2.39 -5.52
C THR A 135 15.96 -3.00 -4.39
N TYR A 136 16.13 -4.30 -4.12
CA TYR A 136 15.39 -4.97 -3.05
C TYR A 136 16.22 -6.03 -2.30
N CYS A 137 15.96 -6.16 -1.00
CA CYS A 137 16.28 -7.36 -0.21
C CYS A 137 15.06 -8.27 -0.16
N LEU A 138 15.25 -9.59 -0.28
CA LEU A 138 14.20 -10.60 -0.13
C LEU A 138 14.62 -11.63 0.93
N THR A 139 13.75 -11.88 1.89
CA THR A 139 13.81 -13.01 2.84
C THR A 139 12.62 -13.92 2.61
N VAL A 140 12.84 -15.23 2.53
CA VAL A 140 11.78 -16.24 2.36
C VAL A 140 11.84 -17.23 3.51
N THR A 141 10.70 -17.44 4.19
CA THR A 141 10.57 -18.36 5.33
C THR A 141 9.37 -19.27 5.11
N GLY A 142 9.57 -20.58 5.03
CA GLY A 142 8.47 -21.55 5.02
C GLY A 142 7.72 -21.54 6.35
N VAL A 143 6.39 -21.43 6.31
CA VAL A 143 5.52 -21.38 7.51
C VAL A 143 4.50 -22.52 7.58
N ALA A 144 4.16 -23.12 6.45
CA ALA A 144 3.39 -24.36 6.32
C ALA A 144 3.72 -25.03 4.97
N PRO A 145 3.27 -26.26 4.67
CA PRO A 145 3.40 -26.84 3.33
C PRO A 145 2.91 -25.88 2.26
N ASP A 146 3.71 -25.71 1.21
CA ASP A 146 3.48 -24.79 0.08
C ASP A 146 3.15 -23.34 0.46
N THR A 147 3.47 -22.91 1.69
CA THR A 147 3.10 -21.60 2.24
C THR A 147 4.30 -20.93 2.90
N TYR A 148 4.58 -19.70 2.45
CA TYR A 148 5.77 -18.95 2.79
C TYR A 148 5.38 -17.57 3.32
N SER A 149 6.07 -17.12 4.36
CA SER A 149 6.12 -15.70 4.73
C SER A 149 7.36 -15.10 4.05
N ILE A 150 7.18 -13.98 3.36
CA ILE A 150 8.28 -13.25 2.74
C ILE A 150 8.39 -11.84 3.34
N GLY A 151 9.63 -11.44 3.59
CA GLY A 151 9.99 -10.07 3.93
C GLY A 151 10.69 -9.45 2.74
N LEU A 152 10.15 -8.34 2.25
CA LEU A 152 10.70 -7.60 1.12
C LEU A 152 11.00 -6.16 1.55
N THR A 153 12.23 -5.71 1.33
CA THR A 153 12.63 -4.32 1.55
C THR A 153 13.03 -3.69 0.22
N GLU A 154 12.28 -2.68 -0.23
CA GLU A 154 12.64 -1.83 -1.36
C GLU A 154 13.58 -0.69 -0.92
N TYR A 155 14.60 -0.40 -1.72
CA TYR A 155 15.45 0.79 -1.58
C TYR A 155 15.33 1.64 -2.84
N ALA A 156 14.65 2.77 -2.75
CA ALA A 156 14.53 3.71 -3.86
C ALA A 156 15.86 4.46 -4.11
N PRO A 157 16.17 4.88 -5.35
CA PRO A 157 17.37 5.68 -5.64
C PRO A 157 17.47 7.00 -4.87
N GLY A 158 16.34 7.52 -4.39
CA GLY A 158 16.26 8.71 -3.53
C GLY A 158 16.54 8.46 -2.04
N GLY A 159 16.84 7.23 -1.63
CA GLY A 159 17.10 6.85 -0.24
C GLY A 159 15.85 6.57 0.61
N GLU A 160 14.66 6.55 0.02
CA GLU A 160 13.44 6.06 0.68
C GLU A 160 13.48 4.52 0.78
N GLU A 161 13.17 3.98 1.96
CA GLU A 161 13.06 2.55 2.21
C GLU A 161 11.60 2.16 2.46
N LYS A 162 11.13 1.04 1.89
CA LYS A 162 9.79 0.48 2.14
C LYS A 162 9.88 -0.99 2.47
N GLN A 163 9.23 -1.40 3.57
CA GLN A 163 9.20 -2.79 4.04
C GLN A 163 7.80 -3.39 3.96
N TYR A 164 7.72 -4.55 3.31
CA TYR A 164 6.54 -5.35 3.08
C TYR A 164 6.68 -6.72 3.74
N LEU A 165 5.62 -7.17 4.39
CA LEU A 165 5.45 -8.56 4.82
C LEU A 165 4.30 -9.16 4.03
N GLN A 166 4.56 -10.27 3.35
CA GLN A 166 3.58 -10.93 2.50
C GLN A 166 3.55 -12.42 2.81
N LYS A 167 2.39 -13.03 2.61
CA LYS A 167 2.21 -14.48 2.60
C LYS A 167 2.05 -14.92 1.14
N VAL A 168 2.88 -15.86 0.73
CA VAL A 168 2.87 -16.47 -0.60
C VAL A 168 2.45 -17.92 -0.47
N THR A 169 1.61 -18.39 -1.40
CA THR A 169 1.38 -19.83 -1.59
C THR A 169 1.91 -20.27 -2.95
N THR A 170 2.40 -21.50 -3.03
CA THR A 170 2.90 -22.12 -4.26
C THR A 170 2.07 -23.33 -4.68
N ALA A 171 2.18 -23.72 -5.94
CA ALA A 171 1.60 -24.96 -6.45
C ALA A 171 2.53 -25.58 -7.50
N VAL A 172 2.54 -26.91 -7.59
CA VAL A 172 3.26 -27.64 -8.64
C VAL A 172 2.30 -27.93 -9.80
N VAL A 173 2.66 -27.51 -11.00
CA VAL A 173 1.93 -27.79 -12.25
C VAL A 173 2.93 -28.31 -13.29
N ASP A 174 2.65 -29.49 -13.86
CA ASP A 174 3.51 -30.16 -14.86
C ASP A 174 5.01 -30.23 -14.46
N GLY A 175 5.27 -30.49 -13.18
CA GLY A 175 6.64 -30.60 -12.62
C GLY A 175 7.38 -29.27 -12.41
N ARG A 176 6.71 -28.11 -12.58
CA ARG A 176 7.26 -26.78 -12.26
C ARG A 176 6.50 -26.14 -11.10
N VAL A 177 7.19 -25.39 -10.27
CA VAL A 177 6.58 -24.61 -9.17
C VAL A 177 6.11 -23.25 -9.69
N PHE A 178 4.89 -22.87 -9.31
CA PHE A 178 4.24 -21.60 -9.63
C PHE A 178 3.75 -20.90 -8.37
N ILE A 179 3.61 -19.57 -8.43
CA ILE A 179 2.92 -18.78 -7.41
C ILE A 179 1.40 -19.01 -7.55
N ALA A 180 0.73 -19.37 -6.46
CA ALA A 180 -0.72 -19.59 -6.40
C ALA A 180 -1.46 -18.38 -5.79
N SER A 181 -0.90 -17.74 -4.76
CA SER A 181 -1.37 -16.46 -4.23
C SER A 181 -0.23 -15.62 -3.65
N VAL A 182 -0.42 -14.30 -3.59
CA VAL A 182 0.41 -13.34 -2.86
C VAL A 182 -0.53 -12.41 -2.12
N GLU A 183 -0.37 -12.31 -0.80
CA GLU A 183 -1.25 -11.55 0.10
C GLU A 183 -0.40 -10.68 1.03
N SER A 184 -0.73 -9.39 1.20
CA SER A 184 -0.09 -8.59 2.26
C SER A 184 -0.51 -9.10 3.63
N VAL A 185 0.45 -9.28 4.53
CA VAL A 185 0.16 -9.40 5.96
C VAL A 185 -0.15 -7.99 6.49
N GLY A 186 -1.21 -7.86 7.30
CA GLY A 186 -1.54 -6.58 7.94
C GLY A 186 -0.48 -6.17 8.95
N LYS A 187 -0.28 -4.85 9.11
CA LYS A 187 0.50 -4.26 10.21
C LYS A 187 -0.40 -3.96 11.40
#